data_AF-A0A7X1CGH2-F1
#
_entry.id   AF-A0A7X1CGH2-F1
#
_cell.length_a   1.000
_cell.length_b   1.000
_cell.length_c   1.000
_cell.angle_alpha   90.00
_cell.angle_beta   90.00
_cell.angle_gamma   90.00
#
_symmetry.space_group_name_H-M   'P 1'
#
loop_
_entity.id
_entity.type
_entity.pdbx_description
1 polymer ?
#
loop_
_entity_poly.entity_id
_entity_poly.type
_entity_poly.pdbx_seq_one_letter_code
_entity_poly.pdbx_strand_id
1 'polypeptide(L)'
;MKRSFFSNLKNKARSMLYPYLLWSLIQGGIMLVLSSYTNGQTTWSDIIKIPIEPIAQFWFLYVLFLITLLYFIGRKIAPASYVLVLGFILLCIAPLLNFWVLVPLAQNFFFFVLGSVMNKQRLTTILVKKWNFIAIPLYLIVNVALIQFIGNKWVHHFLWGLAAVCGIYLIAFICVNLKYNHRFLQYLGQNSMIIFVAHILAASGARILLLNIFGIENVFVHLLVGTLAGLLLPLLLWIICKKMKIARFIL
;
A
#
# COMPACT_ATOMS: atom_id res chain seq x y z
N MET A 1 19.39 -1.94 -24.14
CA MET A 1 18.12 -2.38 -24.79
C MET A 1 16.98 -1.48 -24.30
N LYS A 2 16.69 -0.38 -25.00
CA LYS A 2 15.63 0.59 -24.62
C LYS A 2 14.26 -0.01 -24.94
N ARG A 3 13.57 -0.62 -23.97
CA ARG A 3 12.15 -0.97 -24.12
C ARG A 3 11.37 0.29 -24.46
N SER A 4 10.53 0.25 -25.50
CA SER A 4 9.65 1.38 -25.86
C SER A 4 8.80 1.78 -24.64
N PHE A 5 8.66 3.08 -24.41
CA PHE A 5 7.86 3.66 -23.31
C PHE A 5 6.47 3.02 -23.20
N PHE A 6 5.82 2.79 -24.33
CA PHE A 6 4.50 2.15 -24.40
C PHE A 6 4.52 0.71 -23.89
N SER A 7 5.59 -0.05 -24.16
CA SER A 7 5.75 -1.41 -23.63
C SER A 7 5.87 -1.40 -22.10
N ASN A 8 6.64 -0.46 -21.54
CA ASN A 8 6.80 -0.34 -20.09
C ASN A 8 5.48 0.08 -19.41
N LEU A 9 4.75 1.03 -20.00
CA LEU A 9 3.46 1.48 -19.48
C LEU A 9 2.41 0.36 -19.55
N LYS A 10 2.33 -0.37 -20.67
CA LYS A 10 1.43 -1.52 -20.83
C LYS A 10 1.69 -2.60 -19.78
N ASN A 11 2.96 -2.91 -19.51
CA ASN A 11 3.32 -3.87 -18.47
C ASN A 11 2.93 -3.39 -17.07
N LYS A 12 3.12 -2.09 -16.77
CA LYS A 12 2.73 -1.51 -15.48
C LYS A 12 1.22 -1.47 -15.29
N ALA A 13 0.48 -1.06 -16.32
CA ALA A 13 -0.98 -1.12 -16.36
C ALA A 13 -1.46 -2.55 -16.08
N ARG A 14 -0.88 -3.55 -16.75
CA ARG A 14 -1.23 -4.96 -16.50
C ARG A 14 -0.92 -5.41 -15.07
N SER A 15 0.18 -4.97 -14.47
CA SER A 15 0.51 -5.38 -13.08
C SER A 15 -0.28 -4.66 -11.99
N MET A 16 -0.93 -3.53 -12.30
CA MET A 16 -1.58 -2.66 -11.31
C MET A 16 -3.08 -2.49 -11.56
N LEU A 17 -3.45 -2.04 -12.77
CA LEU A 17 -4.85 -1.78 -13.13
C LEU A 17 -5.67 -3.06 -13.30
N TYR A 18 -5.06 -4.15 -13.77
CA TYR A 18 -5.78 -5.42 -13.90
C TYR A 18 -6.16 -6.01 -12.53
N PRO A 19 -5.23 -6.20 -11.57
CA PRO A 19 -5.60 -6.61 -10.22
C PRO A 19 -6.57 -5.64 -9.55
N TYR A 20 -6.37 -4.33 -9.74
CA TYR A 20 -7.28 -3.30 -9.25
C TYR A 20 -8.72 -3.52 -9.72
N LEU A 21 -8.96 -3.58 -11.03
CA LEU A 21 -10.32 -3.69 -11.58
C LEU A 21 -10.95 -5.01 -11.20
N LEU A 22 -10.23 -6.12 -11.34
CA LEU A 22 -10.72 -7.45 -11.02
C LEU A 22 -11.15 -7.55 -9.55
N TRP A 23 -10.26 -7.17 -8.63
CA TRP A 23 -10.52 -7.33 -7.21
C TRP A 23 -11.48 -6.28 -6.66
N SER A 24 -11.52 -5.07 -7.24
CA SER A 24 -12.56 -4.09 -6.89
C SER A 24 -13.95 -4.59 -7.28
N LEU A 25 -14.10 -5.24 -8.44
CA LEU A 25 -15.38 -5.83 -8.84
C LEU A 25 -15.78 -7.01 -7.95
N ILE A 26 -14.84 -7.91 -7.63
CA ILE A 26 -15.11 -9.04 -6.73
C ILE A 26 -15.49 -8.53 -5.33
N GLN A 27 -14.69 -7.63 -4.75
CA GLN A 27 -14.94 -7.10 -3.41
C GLN A 27 -16.22 -6.25 -3.38
N GLY A 28 -16.43 -5.39 -4.36
CA GLY A 28 -17.64 -4.57 -4.48
C GLY A 28 -18.90 -5.42 -4.63
N GLY A 29 -18.85 -6.49 -5.43
CA GLY A 29 -19.95 -7.45 -5.56
C GLY A 29 -20.26 -8.18 -4.26
N ILE A 30 -19.24 -8.64 -3.53
CA ILE A 30 -19.42 -9.26 -2.21
C ILE A 30 -20.02 -8.27 -1.21
N MET A 31 -19.53 -7.03 -1.17
CA MET A 31 -20.04 -5.98 -0.29
C MET A 31 -21.48 -5.58 -0.62
N LEU A 32 -21.89 -5.66 -1.89
CA LEU A 32 -23.27 -5.42 -2.29
C LEU A 32 -24.21 -6.51 -1.77
N VAL A 33 -23.83 -7.78 -1.94
CA VAL A 33 -24.61 -8.95 -1.48
C VAL A 33 -24.67 -8.98 0.06
N LEU A 34 -23.56 -8.66 0.73
CA LEU A 34 -23.45 -8.67 2.19
C LEU A 34 -23.70 -7.28 2.80
N SER A 35 -24.37 -6.37 2.10
CA SER A 35 -24.56 -4.98 2.53
C SER A 35 -25.24 -4.86 3.89
N SER A 36 -26.09 -5.82 4.26
CA SER A 36 -26.74 -5.92 5.58
C SER A 36 -25.79 -6.30 6.73
N TYR A 37 -24.64 -6.89 6.42
CA TYR A 37 -23.64 -7.36 7.39
C TYR A 37 -22.35 -6.52 7.37
N THR A 38 -22.17 -5.66 6.37
CA THR A 38 -21.02 -4.76 6.28
C THR A 38 -21.32 -3.41 6.90
N ASN A 39 -20.29 -2.75 7.45
CA ASN A 39 -20.44 -1.42 8.07
C ASN A 39 -20.78 -0.30 7.07
N GLY A 40 -20.79 -0.57 5.76
CA GLY A 40 -21.05 0.41 4.71
C GLY A 40 -22.16 -0.04 3.78
N GLN A 41 -23.03 0.89 3.37
CA GLN A 41 -24.06 0.65 2.35
C GLN A 41 -23.43 0.77 0.96
N THR A 42 -22.80 -0.32 0.48
CA THR A 42 -22.32 -0.34 -0.90
C THR A 42 -23.51 -0.43 -1.84
N THR A 43 -23.59 0.49 -2.79
CA THR A 43 -24.68 0.56 -3.77
C THR A 43 -24.20 0.14 -5.15
N TRP A 44 -25.15 -0.16 -6.05
CA TRP A 44 -24.84 -0.38 -7.47
C TRP A 44 -24.12 0.81 -8.12
N SER A 45 -24.39 2.03 -7.64
CA SER A 45 -23.74 3.24 -8.15
C SER A 45 -22.24 3.25 -7.88
N ASP A 46 -21.82 2.71 -6.73
CA ASP A 46 -20.41 2.65 -6.34
C ASP A 46 -19.63 1.68 -7.23
N ILE A 47 -20.26 0.56 -7.64
CA ILE A 47 -19.66 -0.42 -8.54
C ILE A 47 -19.41 0.18 -9.93
N ILE A 48 -20.38 0.93 -10.46
CA ILE A 48 -20.25 1.60 -11.77
C ILE A 48 -19.15 2.67 -11.71
N LYS A 49 -19.02 3.36 -10.57
CA LYS A 49 -17.99 4.38 -10.37
C LYS A 49 -16.59 3.81 -10.16
N ILE A 50 -16.41 2.51 -9.91
CA ILE A 50 -15.10 1.88 -9.64
C ILE A 50 -13.98 2.42 -10.53
N PRO A 51 -14.11 2.53 -11.88
CA PRO A 51 -13.02 2.98 -12.75
C PRO A 51 -12.52 4.40 -12.47
N ILE A 52 -13.37 5.24 -11.88
CA ILE A 52 -13.08 6.61 -11.51
C ILE A 52 -12.77 6.68 -10.02
N GLU A 53 -13.62 6.10 -9.18
CA GLU A 53 -13.57 6.16 -7.72
C GLU A 53 -13.34 4.74 -7.14
N PRO A 54 -12.10 4.41 -6.75
CA PRO A 54 -11.72 3.10 -6.26
C PRO A 54 -12.28 2.87 -4.85
N ILE A 55 -12.81 1.68 -4.62
CA ILE A 55 -13.35 1.28 -3.33
C ILE A 55 -12.25 0.78 -2.39
N ALA A 56 -12.48 0.95 -1.08
CA ALA A 56 -11.68 0.35 -0.01
C ALA A 56 -10.16 0.56 -0.21
N GLN A 57 -9.33 -0.46 -0.01
CA GLN A 57 -7.87 -0.36 -0.11
C GLN A 57 -7.33 -0.13 -1.53
N PHE A 58 -8.17 -0.29 -2.56
CA PHE A 58 -7.70 -0.30 -3.95
C PHE A 58 -7.30 1.06 -4.50
N TRP A 59 -7.66 2.16 -3.80
CA TRP A 59 -7.20 3.50 -4.15
C TRP A 59 -5.67 3.58 -4.28
N PHE A 60 -4.95 2.78 -3.50
CA PHE A 60 -3.50 2.75 -3.53
C PHE A 60 -2.96 2.25 -4.88
N LEU A 61 -3.53 1.19 -5.47
CA LEU A 61 -3.09 0.67 -6.78
C LEU A 61 -3.38 1.67 -7.90
N TYR A 62 -4.55 2.30 -7.85
CA TYR A 62 -4.96 3.34 -8.77
C TYR A 62 -3.98 4.53 -8.73
N VAL A 63 -3.72 5.06 -7.53
CA VAL A 63 -2.79 6.19 -7.32
C VAL A 63 -1.35 5.81 -7.66
N LEU A 64 -0.91 4.58 -7.33
CA LEU A 64 0.44 4.11 -7.67
C LEU A 64 0.66 4.03 -9.18
N PHE A 65 -0.36 3.66 -9.95
CA PHE A 65 -0.31 3.71 -11.40
C PHE A 65 -0.17 5.15 -11.91
N LEU A 66 -0.94 6.10 -11.36
CA LEU A 66 -0.83 7.52 -11.70
C LEU A 66 0.54 8.12 -11.34
N ILE A 67 1.07 7.79 -10.16
CA ILE A 67 2.44 8.15 -9.74
C ILE A 67 3.47 7.61 -10.74
N THR A 68 3.32 6.36 -11.17
CA THR A 68 4.21 5.73 -12.15
C THR A 68 4.13 6.44 -13.51
N LEU A 69 2.93 6.82 -13.96
CA LEU A 69 2.71 7.57 -15.19
C LEU A 69 3.36 8.97 -15.11
N LEU A 70 3.07 9.72 -14.04
CA LEU A 70 3.62 11.04 -13.79
C LEU A 70 5.16 10.99 -13.73
N TYR A 71 5.72 9.96 -13.10
CA TYR A 71 7.16 9.74 -13.04
C TYR A 71 7.75 9.54 -14.44
N PHE A 72 7.17 8.66 -15.25
CA PHE A 72 7.71 8.39 -16.59
C PHE A 72 7.58 9.59 -17.53
N ILE A 73 6.50 10.36 -17.44
CA ILE A 73 6.34 11.62 -18.18
C ILE A 73 7.38 12.64 -17.70
N GLY A 74 7.50 12.84 -16.39
CA GLY A 74 8.49 13.76 -15.81
C GLY A 74 9.92 13.41 -16.19
N ARG A 75 10.28 12.12 -16.16
CA ARG A 75 11.62 11.63 -16.55
C ARG A 75 11.92 11.72 -18.04
N LYS A 76 10.92 11.86 -18.90
CA LYS A 76 11.13 12.17 -20.33
C LYS A 76 11.52 13.62 -20.56
N ILE A 77 10.98 14.53 -19.74
CA ILE A 77 11.10 15.98 -19.93
C ILE A 77 12.26 16.55 -19.11
N ALA A 78 12.51 15.99 -17.93
CA ALA A 78 13.47 16.52 -16.97
C ALA A 78 14.34 15.43 -16.32
N PRO A 79 15.54 15.79 -15.81
CA PRO A 79 16.36 14.89 -15.03
C PRO A 79 15.66 14.47 -13.72
N ALA A 80 16.12 13.37 -13.13
CA ALA A 80 15.54 12.83 -11.90
C ALA A 80 15.51 13.82 -10.73
N SER A 81 16.51 14.71 -10.64
CA SER A 81 16.59 15.75 -9.62
C SER A 81 15.42 16.73 -9.68
N TYR A 82 15.05 17.19 -10.88
CA TYR A 82 13.92 18.09 -11.08
C TYR A 82 12.59 17.39 -10.76
N VAL A 83 12.43 16.12 -11.14
CA VAL A 83 11.24 15.34 -10.79
C VAL A 83 11.15 15.13 -9.27
N LEU A 84 12.29 15.01 -8.58
CA LEU A 84 12.34 14.90 -7.12
C LEU A 84 11.94 16.23 -6.47
N VAL A 85 12.44 17.36 -6.96
CA VAL A 85 12.03 18.70 -6.52
C VAL A 85 10.52 18.91 -6.71
N LEU A 86 9.99 18.53 -7.88
CA LEU A 86 8.55 18.54 -8.12
C LEU A 86 7.79 17.70 -7.07
N GLY A 87 8.29 16.50 -6.76
CA GLY A 87 7.67 15.68 -5.72
C GLY A 87 7.72 16.29 -4.33
N PHE A 88 8.81 16.98 -3.99
CA PHE A 88 8.89 17.71 -2.73
C PHE A 88 7.89 18.86 -2.67
N ILE A 89 7.75 19.62 -3.76
CA ILE A 89 6.74 20.70 -3.88
C ILE A 89 5.32 20.12 -3.71
N LEU A 90 5.01 19.01 -4.39
CA LEU A 90 3.72 18.33 -4.25
C LEU A 90 3.49 17.89 -2.80
N LEU A 91 4.50 17.31 -2.14
CA LEU A 91 4.41 16.92 -0.73
C LEU A 91 4.08 18.12 0.17
N CYS A 92 4.68 19.29 -0.05
CA CYS A 92 4.37 20.51 0.73
C CYS A 92 2.96 21.05 0.48
N ILE A 93 2.46 20.95 -0.75
CA ILE A 93 1.15 21.49 -1.15
C ILE A 93 0.01 20.52 -0.83
N ALA A 94 0.29 19.23 -0.60
CA ALA A 94 -0.72 18.20 -0.35
C ALA A 94 -1.83 18.57 0.66
N PRO A 95 -1.57 19.29 1.78
CA PRO A 95 -2.63 19.72 2.71
C PRO A 95 -3.64 20.71 2.13
N LEU A 96 -3.27 21.44 1.07
CA LEU A 96 -4.12 22.41 0.36
C LEU A 96 -5.02 21.73 -0.69
N LEU A 97 -4.69 20.50 -1.07
CA LEU A 97 -5.47 19.74 -2.04
C LEU A 97 -6.71 19.15 -1.36
N ASN A 98 -7.85 19.24 -2.04
CA ASN A 98 -9.13 18.73 -1.53
C ASN A 98 -9.70 17.57 -2.37
N PHE A 99 -8.96 17.11 -3.38
CA PHE A 99 -9.40 16.02 -4.25
C PHE A 99 -8.79 14.69 -3.82
N TRP A 100 -9.63 13.66 -3.70
CA TRP A 100 -9.26 12.36 -3.12
C TRP A 100 -8.08 11.67 -3.81
N VAL A 101 -7.88 11.87 -5.13
CA VAL A 101 -6.70 11.34 -5.86
C VAL A 101 -5.45 12.18 -5.58
N LEU A 102 -5.62 13.50 -5.56
CA LEU A 102 -4.50 14.43 -5.62
C LEU A 102 -3.72 14.44 -4.31
N VAL A 103 -4.42 14.32 -3.18
CA VAL A 103 -3.79 14.25 -1.84
C VAL A 103 -2.82 13.06 -1.73
N PRO A 104 -3.24 11.78 -1.90
CA PRO A 104 -2.34 10.64 -1.80
C PRO A 104 -1.30 10.62 -2.93
N LEU A 105 -1.64 11.11 -4.13
CA LEU A 105 -0.66 11.25 -5.20
C LEU A 105 0.48 12.18 -4.76
N ALA A 106 0.14 13.37 -4.27
CA ALA A 106 1.10 14.38 -3.84
C ALA A 106 1.92 13.91 -2.63
N GLN A 107 1.27 13.26 -1.66
CA GLN A 107 1.92 12.67 -0.48
C GLN A 107 2.94 11.59 -0.82
N ASN A 108 2.66 10.73 -1.81
CA ASN A 108 3.49 9.55 -2.08
C ASN A 108 4.47 9.73 -3.24
N PHE A 109 4.26 10.70 -4.13
CA PHE A 109 5.09 10.89 -5.32
C PHE A 109 6.56 11.16 -4.98
N PHE A 110 6.83 12.00 -3.98
CA PHE A 110 8.20 12.27 -3.51
C PHE A 110 8.95 10.98 -3.13
N PHE A 111 8.33 10.15 -2.29
CA PHE A 111 8.94 8.90 -1.81
C PHE A 111 9.17 7.89 -2.95
N PHE A 112 8.25 7.84 -3.91
CA PHE A 112 8.41 7.01 -5.11
C PHE A 112 9.63 7.45 -5.94
N VAL A 113 9.77 8.75 -6.20
CA VAL A 113 10.91 9.29 -6.97
C VAL A 113 12.20 9.06 -6.22
N LEU A 114 12.22 9.33 -4.91
CA LEU A 114 13.37 9.12 -4.03
C LEU A 114 13.83 7.65 -4.09
N GLY A 115 12.90 6.70 -3.94
CA GLY A 115 13.18 5.27 -4.07
C GLY A 115 13.72 4.88 -5.46
N SER A 116 13.31 5.58 -6.53
CA SER A 116 13.82 5.32 -7.89
C SER A 116 15.25 5.84 -8.13
N VAL A 117 15.67 6.87 -7.41
CA VAL A 117 17.01 7.50 -7.53
C VAL A 117 18.03 6.82 -6.62
N MET A 118 17.58 6.28 -5.49
CA MET A 118 18.45 5.58 -4.54
C MET A 118 18.99 4.27 -5.15
N ASN A 119 20.30 4.22 -5.41
CA ASN A 119 20.97 2.99 -5.79
C ASN A 119 21.10 2.05 -4.57
N LYS A 120 20.79 0.76 -4.76
CA LYS A 120 20.93 -0.31 -3.75
C LYS A 120 22.27 -0.26 -3.02
N GLN A 121 23.37 -0.08 -3.74
CA GLN A 121 24.72 -0.03 -3.15
C GLN A 121 24.92 1.17 -2.22
N ARG A 122 24.49 2.38 -2.63
CA ARG A 122 24.56 3.58 -1.80
C ARG A 122 23.69 3.46 -0.55
N LEU A 123 22.48 2.92 -0.70
CA LEU A 123 21.56 2.66 0.41
C LEU A 123 22.20 1.68 1.40
N THR A 124 22.77 0.57 0.94
CA THR A 124 23.43 -0.40 1.83
C THR A 124 24.63 0.21 2.56
N THR A 125 25.47 1.02 1.90
CA THR A 125 26.62 1.64 2.57
C THR A 125 26.19 2.61 3.68
N ILE A 126 25.12 3.38 3.48
CA ILE A 126 24.57 4.28 4.50
C ILE A 126 23.98 3.49 5.68
N LEU A 127 23.28 2.38 5.39
CA LEU A 127 22.53 1.60 6.38
C LEU A 127 23.37 0.57 7.16
N VAL A 128 24.52 0.13 6.63
CA VAL A 128 25.43 -0.83 7.28
C VAL A 128 26.31 -0.14 8.34
N LYS A 129 26.39 1.20 8.35
CA LYS A 129 27.14 1.91 9.39
C LYS A 129 26.56 1.55 10.77
N LYS A 130 27.41 0.92 11.57
CA LYS A 130 27.10 0.31 12.86
C LYS A 130 26.47 1.35 13.78
N TRP A 131 25.28 1.00 14.28
CA TRP A 131 24.56 1.58 15.43
C TRP A 131 23.64 2.76 15.12
N ASN A 132 22.50 2.45 14.50
CA ASN A 132 21.36 3.39 14.49
C ASN A 132 20.14 2.82 15.22
N PHE A 133 20.37 2.29 16.44
CA PHE A 133 19.28 1.93 17.35
C PHE A 133 18.39 3.13 17.71
N ILE A 134 18.86 4.36 17.47
CA ILE A 134 18.11 5.62 17.60
C ILE A 134 16.90 5.65 16.66
N ALA A 135 16.91 4.90 15.55
CA ALA A 135 15.79 4.89 14.61
C ALA A 135 14.48 4.36 15.22
N ILE A 136 14.54 3.41 16.16
CA ILE A 136 13.36 2.85 16.83
C ILE A 136 12.70 3.90 17.76
N PRO A 137 13.39 4.48 18.76
CA PRO A 137 12.79 5.49 19.61
C PRO A 137 12.41 6.74 18.80
N LEU A 138 13.17 7.13 17.78
CA LEU A 138 12.79 8.25 16.91
C LEU A 138 11.47 7.97 16.18
N TYR A 139 11.32 6.78 15.59
CA TYR A 139 10.07 6.37 14.96
C TYR A 139 8.90 6.37 15.95
N LEU A 140 9.10 5.86 17.17
CA LEU A 140 8.08 5.87 18.21
C LEU A 140 7.68 7.29 18.63
N ILE A 141 8.66 8.17 18.88
CA ILE A 141 8.43 9.57 19.27
C ILE A 141 7.63 10.30 18.20
N VAL A 142 8.01 10.14 16.92
CA VAL A 142 7.29 10.78 15.81
C VAL A 142 5.86 10.27 15.69
N ASN A 143 5.62 8.97 15.92
CA ASN A 143 4.26 8.40 15.90
C ASN A 143 3.41 8.84 17.11
N VAL A 144 4.01 9.00 18.30
CA VAL A 144 3.31 9.56 19.46
C VAL A 144 2.93 11.02 19.19
N ALA A 145 3.85 11.82 18.65
CA ALA A 145 3.57 13.20 18.25
C ALA A 145 2.45 13.27 17.19
N LEU A 146 2.47 12.37 16.20
CA LEU A 146 1.42 12.28 15.18
C LEU A 146 0.02 12.16 15.77
N ILE A 147 -0.13 11.33 16.82
CA ILE A 147 -1.40 11.11 17.52
C ILE A 147 -1.80 12.36 18.30
N GLN A 148 -0.86 12.99 19.01
CA GLN A 148 -1.12 14.18 19.81
C GLN A 148 -1.57 15.39 18.97
N PHE A 149 -1.04 15.53 17.75
CA PHE A 149 -1.32 16.67 16.86
C PHE A 149 -2.35 16.39 15.78
N ILE A 150 -3.20 15.37 15.94
CA ILE A 150 -4.20 15.00 14.93
C ILE A 150 -5.18 16.12 14.56
N GLY A 151 -5.44 17.07 15.48
CA GLY A 151 -6.33 18.20 15.26
C GLY A 151 -5.77 19.31 14.37
N ASN A 152 -4.45 19.39 14.16
CA ASN A 152 -3.84 20.41 13.31
C ASN A 152 -3.38 19.80 11.98
N LYS A 153 -4.11 20.10 10.91
CA LYS A 153 -3.88 19.52 9.57
C LYS A 153 -2.43 19.68 9.07
N TRP A 154 -1.81 20.85 9.31
CA TRP A 154 -0.46 21.16 8.83
C TRP A 154 0.62 20.45 9.63
N VAL A 155 0.52 20.51 10.97
CA VAL A 155 1.46 19.83 11.86
C VAL A 155 1.36 18.31 11.67
N HIS A 156 0.13 17.79 11.59
CA HIS A 156 -0.10 16.37 11.35
C HIS A 156 0.51 15.92 10.02
N HIS A 157 0.33 16.67 8.93
CA HIS A 157 0.91 16.33 7.63
C HIS A 157 2.45 16.36 7.63
N PHE A 158 3.05 17.36 8.30
CA PHE A 158 4.50 17.42 8.46
C PHE A 158 5.03 16.21 9.24
N LEU A 159 4.40 15.89 10.37
CA LEU A 159 4.73 14.72 11.19
C LEU A 159 4.51 13.41 10.42
N TRP A 160 3.52 13.35 9.53
CA TRP A 160 3.27 12.18 8.67
C TRP A 160 4.42 11.97 7.69
N GLY A 161 4.91 13.05 7.08
CA GLY A 161 6.11 13.01 6.24
C GLY A 161 7.35 12.53 7.01
N LEU A 162 7.55 13.02 8.24
CA LEU A 162 8.64 12.55 9.11
C LEU A 162 8.49 11.07 9.49
N ALA A 163 7.27 10.62 9.80
CA ALA A 163 6.98 9.23 10.12
C ALA A 163 7.27 8.32 8.93
N ALA A 164 6.91 8.75 7.71
CA ALA A 164 7.22 8.02 6.49
C ALA A 164 8.74 7.87 6.29
N VAL A 165 9.51 8.96 6.45
CA VAL A 165 10.99 8.90 6.36
C VAL A 165 11.57 7.96 7.42
N CYS A 166 11.14 8.10 8.68
CA CYS A 166 11.63 7.26 9.78
C CYS A 166 11.25 5.79 9.58
N GLY A 167 10.04 5.50 9.13
CA GLY A 167 9.54 4.15 8.86
C GLY A 167 10.28 3.48 7.70
N ILE A 168 10.46 4.19 6.58
CA ILE A 168 11.24 3.70 5.43
C ILE A 168 12.68 3.39 5.88
N TYR A 169 13.29 4.31 6.63
CA TYR A 169 14.64 4.11 7.18
C TYR A 169 14.70 2.87 8.07
N LEU A 170 13.77 2.72 9.02
CA LEU A 170 13.72 1.61 9.96
C LEU A 170 13.56 0.27 9.24
N ILE A 171 12.63 0.17 8.30
CA ILE A 171 12.40 -1.05 7.52
C ILE A 171 13.65 -1.39 6.70
N ALA A 172 14.23 -0.40 6.00
CA ALA A 172 15.43 -0.64 5.20
C ALA A 172 16.62 -1.06 6.08
N PHE A 173 16.78 -0.45 7.26
CA PHE A 173 17.81 -0.82 8.24
C PHE A 173 17.64 -2.27 8.72
N ILE A 174 16.41 -2.67 9.07
CA ILE A 174 16.09 -4.06 9.46
C ILE A 174 16.42 -5.02 8.31
N CYS A 175 15.99 -4.71 7.08
CA CYS A 175 16.24 -5.57 5.92
C CYS A 175 17.72 -5.77 5.61
N VAL A 176 18.56 -4.74 5.78
CA VAL A 176 20.01 -4.81 5.53
C VAL A 176 20.75 -5.56 6.63
N ASN A 177 20.30 -5.44 7.88
CA ASN A 177 20.95 -6.08 9.04
C ASN A 177 20.38 -7.48 9.34
N LEU A 178 19.36 -7.93 8.62
CA LEU A 178 18.83 -9.28 8.72
C LEU A 178 19.89 -10.28 8.24
N LYS A 179 20.67 -10.83 9.17
CA LYS A 179 21.74 -11.80 8.86
C LYS A 179 21.22 -13.15 8.35
N TYR A 180 19.97 -13.50 8.68
CA TYR A 180 19.38 -14.79 8.36
C TYR A 180 18.39 -14.68 7.20
N ASN A 181 18.50 -15.61 6.26
CA ASN A 181 17.53 -15.76 5.19
C ASN A 181 16.25 -16.42 5.72
N HIS A 182 15.32 -15.61 6.23
CA HIS A 182 14.01 -16.08 6.66
C HIS A 182 13.11 -16.40 5.46
N ARG A 183 13.13 -17.67 5.03
CA ARG A 183 12.32 -18.17 3.90
C ARG A 183 10.84 -17.81 4.00
N PHE A 184 10.28 -17.81 5.21
CA PHE A 184 8.89 -17.43 5.44
C PHE A 184 8.61 -15.95 5.15
N LEU A 185 9.45 -15.04 5.65
CA LEU A 185 9.32 -13.59 5.36
C LEU A 185 9.50 -13.30 3.87
N GLN A 186 10.43 -13.99 3.21
CA GLN A 186 10.59 -13.90 1.76
C GLN A 186 9.35 -14.39 1.01
N TYR A 187 8.77 -15.51 1.46
CA TYR A 187 7.53 -16.03 0.90
C TYR A 187 6.37 -15.04 1.06
N LEU A 188 6.22 -14.41 2.22
CA LEU A 188 5.22 -13.35 2.42
C LEU A 188 5.47 -12.17 1.48
N GLY A 189 6.72 -11.69 1.38
CA GLY A 189 7.08 -10.56 0.52
C GLY A 189 6.81 -10.83 -0.96
N GLN A 190 7.14 -12.03 -1.46
CA GLN A 190 6.88 -12.44 -2.85
C GLN A 190 5.38 -12.50 -3.18
N ASN A 191 4.55 -12.80 -2.17
CA ASN A 191 3.09 -12.89 -2.30
C ASN A 191 2.37 -11.66 -1.72
N SER A 192 3.09 -10.55 -1.49
CA SER A 192 2.52 -9.32 -0.91
C SER A 192 1.36 -8.76 -1.73
N MET A 193 1.42 -8.87 -3.07
CA MET A 193 0.34 -8.39 -3.94
C MET A 193 -0.97 -9.16 -3.74
N ILE A 194 -0.93 -10.50 -3.61
CA ILE A 194 -2.15 -11.29 -3.37
C ILE A 194 -2.70 -11.05 -1.96
N ILE A 195 -1.82 -10.87 -0.96
CA ILE A 195 -2.22 -10.48 0.39
C ILE A 195 -2.91 -9.11 0.34
N PHE A 196 -2.30 -8.12 -0.33
CA PHE A 196 -2.83 -6.77 -0.45
C PHE A 196 -4.25 -6.74 -1.03
N VAL A 197 -4.53 -7.47 -2.11
CA VAL A 197 -5.85 -7.44 -2.74
C VAL A 197 -6.93 -8.18 -1.94
N ALA A 198 -6.59 -9.24 -1.20
CA ALA A 198 -7.58 -10.12 -0.57
C ALA A 198 -7.68 -10.00 0.97
N HIS A 199 -6.73 -9.37 1.66
CA HIS A 199 -6.70 -9.36 3.12
C HIS A 199 -7.91 -8.67 3.77
N ILE A 200 -8.46 -7.59 3.18
CA ILE A 200 -9.64 -6.91 3.75
C ILE A 200 -10.86 -7.82 3.67
N LEU A 201 -11.09 -8.49 2.54
CA LEU A 201 -12.16 -9.49 2.42
C LEU A 201 -12.03 -10.59 3.49
N ALA A 202 -10.81 -11.11 3.68
CA ALA A 202 -10.53 -12.14 4.67
C ALA A 202 -10.72 -11.64 6.12
N ALA A 203 -10.19 -10.47 6.47
CA ALA A 203 -10.28 -9.90 7.81
C ALA A 203 -11.71 -9.46 8.16
N SER A 204 -12.41 -8.80 7.23
CA SER A 204 -13.81 -8.42 7.40
C SER A 204 -14.72 -9.65 7.47
N GLY A 205 -14.47 -10.68 6.65
CA GLY A 205 -15.18 -11.96 6.74
C GLY A 205 -14.99 -12.61 8.10
N ALA A 206 -13.75 -12.71 8.60
CA ALA A 206 -13.46 -13.24 9.93
C ALA A 206 -14.18 -12.46 11.04
N ARG A 207 -14.21 -11.13 10.96
CA ARG A 207 -14.96 -10.28 11.90
C ARG A 207 -16.46 -10.58 11.87
N ILE A 208 -17.07 -10.69 10.67
CA ILE A 208 -18.50 -10.99 10.52
C ILE A 208 -18.83 -12.35 11.12
N LEU A 209 -18.00 -13.38 10.86
CA LEU A 209 -18.19 -14.71 11.45
C LEU A 209 -18.11 -14.65 12.98
N LEU A 210 -17.08 -14.01 13.53
CA LEU A 210 -16.86 -13.93 14.97
C LEU A 210 -17.95 -13.15 15.70
N LEU A 211 -18.36 -11.98 15.19
CA LEU A 211 -19.40 -11.16 15.81
C LEU A 211 -20.80 -11.74 15.59
N ASN A 212 -21.18 -11.97 14.33
CA ASN A 212 -22.57 -12.20 13.98
C ASN A 212 -22.97 -13.67 14.07
N ILE A 213 -22.02 -14.61 13.98
CA ILE A 213 -22.31 -16.05 14.07
C ILE A 213 -21.91 -16.61 15.42
N PHE A 214 -20.69 -16.31 15.88
CA PHE A 214 -20.18 -16.86 17.14
C PHE A 214 -20.47 -15.98 18.37
N GLY A 215 -20.94 -14.73 18.19
CA GLY A 215 -21.25 -13.82 19.30
C GLY A 215 -20.04 -13.43 20.15
N ILE A 216 -18.82 -13.56 19.62
CA ILE A 216 -17.59 -13.23 20.36
C ILE A 216 -17.30 -11.75 20.17
N GLU A 217 -17.39 -10.96 21.23
CA GLU A 217 -17.12 -9.52 21.19
C GLU A 217 -15.70 -9.15 21.64
N ASN A 218 -14.90 -10.12 22.08
CA ASN A 218 -13.58 -9.86 22.64
C ASN A 218 -12.62 -9.28 21.59
N VAL A 219 -12.16 -8.05 21.82
CA VAL A 219 -11.28 -7.28 20.93
C VAL A 219 -9.98 -8.03 20.62
N PHE A 220 -9.37 -8.69 21.61
CA PHE A 220 -8.12 -9.43 21.40
C PHE A 220 -8.30 -10.61 20.45
N VAL A 221 -9.43 -11.30 20.54
CA VAL A 221 -9.76 -12.42 19.65
C VAL A 221 -9.96 -11.90 18.23
N HIS A 222 -10.70 -10.81 18.05
CA HIS A 222 -10.87 -10.15 16.74
C HIS A 222 -9.55 -9.72 16.13
N LEU A 223 -8.68 -9.12 16.93
CA LEU A 223 -7.38 -8.64 16.47
C LEU A 223 -6.47 -9.81 16.03
N LEU A 224 -6.39 -10.86 16.85
CA LEU A 224 -5.56 -12.03 16.57
C LEU A 224 -6.09 -12.82 15.37
N VAL A 225 -7.37 -13.21 15.41
CA VAL A 225 -7.99 -14.03 14.37
C VAL A 225 -8.14 -13.24 13.08
N GLY A 226 -8.53 -11.96 13.14
CA GLY A 226 -8.63 -11.10 11.97
C GLY A 226 -7.28 -10.90 11.28
N THR A 227 -6.19 -10.71 12.03
CA THR A 227 -4.84 -10.59 11.47
C THR A 227 -4.37 -11.91 10.85
N LEU A 228 -4.56 -13.03 11.54
CA LEU A 228 -4.21 -14.35 11.01
C LEU A 228 -5.02 -14.70 9.76
N ALA A 229 -6.32 -14.44 9.76
CA ALA A 229 -7.20 -14.65 8.62
C ALA A 229 -6.79 -13.77 7.44
N GLY A 230 -6.56 -12.47 7.68
CA GLY A 230 -6.11 -11.51 6.68
C GLY A 230 -4.76 -11.88 6.04
N LEU A 231 -3.89 -12.58 6.76
CA LEU A 231 -2.59 -13.01 6.24
C LEU A 231 -2.63 -14.41 5.60
N LEU A 232 -3.25 -15.38 6.27
CA LEU A 232 -3.20 -16.80 5.87
C LEU A 232 -4.23 -17.13 4.78
N LEU A 233 -5.45 -16.58 4.83
CA LEU A 233 -6.47 -16.90 3.82
C LEU A 233 -6.07 -16.46 2.40
N PRO A 234 -5.50 -15.26 2.17
CA PRO A 234 -4.99 -14.89 0.84
C PRO A 234 -3.89 -15.83 0.34
N LEU A 235 -3.03 -16.34 1.24
CA LEU A 235 -1.98 -17.30 0.88
C LEU A 235 -2.55 -18.67 0.53
N LEU A 236 -3.58 -19.13 1.26
CA LEU A 236 -4.30 -20.36 0.94
C LEU A 236 -4.99 -20.24 -0.42
N LEU A 237 -5.69 -19.13 -0.67
CA LEU A 237 -6.29 -18.82 -1.97
C LEU A 237 -5.24 -18.89 -3.07
N TRP A 238 -4.07 -18.29 -2.87
CA TRP A 238 -2.97 -18.34 -3.83
C TRP A 238 -2.50 -19.77 -4.13
N ILE A 239 -2.34 -20.60 -3.10
CA ILE A 239 -1.91 -22.01 -3.26
C ILE A 239 -2.95 -22.80 -4.06
N ILE A 240 -4.25 -22.60 -3.76
CA ILE A 240 -5.36 -23.25 -4.48
C ILE A 240 -5.35 -22.82 -5.95
N CYS A 241 -5.25 -21.52 -6.23
CA CYS A 241 -5.25 -21.00 -7.59
C CYS A 241 -4.03 -21.47 -8.40
N LYS A 242 -2.87 -21.65 -7.75
CA LYS A 242 -1.69 -22.27 -8.38
C LYS A 242 -1.95 -23.73 -8.75
N LYS A 243 -2.53 -24.52 -7.84
CA LYS A 243 -2.89 -25.92 -8.13
C LYS A 243 -3.91 -26.04 -9.26
N MET A 244 -4.85 -25.11 -9.35
CA MET A 244 -5.87 -25.07 -10.40
C MET A 244 -5.39 -24.45 -11.73
N LYS A 245 -4.14 -23.98 -11.82
CA LYS A 245 -3.57 -23.26 -12.99
C LYS A 245 -4.30 -21.95 -13.37
N ILE A 246 -5.05 -21.36 -12.44
CA ILE A 246 -5.80 -20.10 -12.65
C ILE A 246 -5.03 -18.88 -12.12
N ALA A 247 -3.89 -19.08 -11.45
CA ALA A 247 -3.10 -18.01 -10.84
C ALA A 247 -2.80 -16.79 -11.75
N ARG A 248 -2.68 -16.98 -13.07
CA ARG A 248 -2.44 -15.91 -14.06
C ARG A 248 -3.63 -14.96 -14.26
N PHE A 249 -4.83 -15.37 -13.85
CA PHE A 249 -6.05 -14.57 -13.98
C PHE A 249 -6.33 -13.73 -12.73
N ILE A 250 -5.52 -13.86 -11.68
CA ILE A 250 -5.77 -13.19 -10.39
C ILE A 250 -4.75 -12.08 -10.13
N LEU A 251 -3.61 -12.11 -10.85
CA LEU A 251 -2.49 -11.16 -10.82
C LEU A 251 -1.95 -10.95 -12.23
#